data_AF-A0A2G5T584-F1
#
_entry.id   AF-A0A2G5T584-F1
#
_cell.length_a   1.000
_cell.length_b   1.000
_cell.length_c   1.000
_cell.angle_alpha   90.00
_cell.angle_beta   90.00
_cell.angle_gamma   90.00
#
_symmetry.space_group_name_H-M   'P 1'
#
loop_
_entity.id
_entity.type
_entity.pdbx_description
1 polymer ?
#
loop_
_entity_poly.entity_id
_entity_poly.type
_entity_poly.pdbx_seq_one_letter_code
_entity_poly.pdbx_strand_id
1 'polypeptide(L)'
;MHKKHLRFVLTFHVAGIIILPILTQHVRTRGEISALFINQIIFMSYSWHIADYLSFRNGGLEFRELKIERIPNDIDYESDNEEDSTEFYKSTGSLCGVCYRSYCESIEMRTPRILNKCGHTTCQQCAGEILKSSKRLSIQCPFCRKKTRVDSVNRLPKNYGLLEVINDIERLDEFYESSVRENLESQRRERRNSF
;
A
#
# COMPACT_ATOMS: atom_id res chain seq x y z
N MET A 1 5.29 8.47 5.30
CA MET A 1 5.69 9.61 6.15
C MET A 1 6.74 10.47 5.49
N HIS A 2 6.45 11.75 5.27
CA HIS A 2 7.42 12.71 4.76
C HIS A 2 8.51 13.01 5.82
N LYS A 3 9.80 12.84 5.45
CA LYS A 3 10.98 12.91 6.35
C LYS A 3 11.01 14.16 7.26
N LYS A 4 10.36 15.25 6.86
CA LYS A 4 10.32 16.51 7.62
C LYS A 4 9.51 16.37 8.93
N HIS A 5 8.38 15.68 8.92
CA HIS A 5 7.54 15.53 10.14
C HIS A 5 8.15 14.55 11.15
N LEU A 6 8.87 13.54 10.67
CA LEU A 6 9.59 12.59 11.54
C LEU A 6 10.69 13.28 12.35
N ARG A 7 11.41 14.23 11.75
CA ARG A 7 12.46 14.99 12.45
C ARG A 7 11.88 15.86 13.57
N PHE A 8 10.77 16.56 13.32
CA PHE A 8 10.12 17.37 14.34
C PHE A 8 9.60 16.53 15.51
N VAL A 9 8.98 15.38 15.24
CA VAL A 9 8.51 14.47 16.30
C VAL A 9 9.70 13.97 17.12
N LEU A 10 10.80 13.57 16.47
CA LEU A 10 12.00 13.11 17.16
C LEU A 10 12.62 14.23 18.03
N THR A 11 12.67 15.47 17.54
CA THR A 11 13.22 16.59 18.33
C THR A 11 12.37 16.92 19.55
N PHE A 12 11.04 16.91 19.43
CA PHE A 12 10.16 17.12 20.60
C PHE A 12 10.26 15.98 21.62
N HIS A 13 10.44 14.73 21.16
CA HIS A 13 10.62 13.58 22.04
C HIS A 13 11.95 13.63 22.80
N VAL A 14 13.06 13.93 22.09
CA VAL A 14 14.38 14.09 22.72
C VAL A 14 14.38 15.26 23.70
N ALA A 15 13.74 16.39 23.34
CA ALA A 15 13.58 17.52 24.22
C ALA A 15 12.78 17.16 25.48
N GLY A 16 11.67 16.44 25.36
CA GLY A 16 10.88 15.99 26.51
C GLY A 16 11.64 15.05 27.45
N ILE A 17 12.43 14.12 26.90
CA ILE A 17 13.25 13.18 27.68
C ILE A 17 14.38 13.89 28.44
N ILE A 18 14.92 14.99 27.90
CA ILE A 18 16.05 15.70 28.52
C ILE A 18 15.58 16.82 29.45
N ILE A 19 14.57 17.59 29.06
CA ILE A 19 14.15 18.82 29.76
C ILE A 19 13.30 18.50 31.00
N LEU A 20 12.33 17.60 30.93
CA LEU A 20 11.45 17.27 32.06
C LEU A 20 12.19 16.75 33.30
N PRO A 21 13.21 15.89 33.18
CA PRO A 21 14.00 15.47 34.32
C PRO A 21 14.91 16.56 34.87
N ILE A 22 15.53 17.38 34.01
CA ILE A 22 16.39 18.49 34.45
C ILE A 22 15.57 19.51 35.25
N LEU A 23 14.34 19.80 34.83
CA LEU A 23 13.44 20.71 35.55
C LEU A 23 12.92 20.12 36.88
N THR A 24 12.89 18.79 37.02
CA THR A 24 12.39 18.11 38.23
C THR A 24 13.47 17.59 39.17
N GLN A 25 14.75 17.70 38.78
CA GLN A 25 15.93 17.28 39.55
C GLN A 25 16.03 17.93 40.94
N HIS A 26 15.48 19.13 41.12
CA HIS A 26 15.56 19.87 42.38
C HIS A 26 14.43 19.54 43.38
N VAL A 27 13.36 18.86 42.94
CA VAL A 27 12.13 18.67 43.73
C VAL A 27 11.91 17.20 44.12
N ARG A 28 12.66 16.25 43.53
CA ARG A 28 12.28 14.83 43.55
C ARG A 28 13.43 13.90 43.92
N THR A 29 13.14 12.83 44.67
CA THR A 29 14.14 11.82 45.07
C THR A 29 14.67 11.05 43.86
N ARG A 30 15.93 10.56 43.92
CA ARG A 30 16.58 9.83 42.80
C ARG A 30 15.74 8.67 42.26
N GLY A 31 15.03 7.94 43.13
CA GLY A 31 14.19 6.81 42.71
C GLY A 31 12.96 7.23 41.90
N GLU A 32 12.36 8.36 42.26
CA GLU A 32 11.19 8.89 41.54
C GLU A 32 11.56 9.50 40.18
N ILE A 33 12.74 10.11 40.09
CA ILE A 33 13.30 10.59 38.81
C ILE A 33 13.49 9.40 37.87
N SER A 34 14.10 8.31 38.33
CA SER A 34 14.29 7.09 37.53
C SER A 34 12.96 6.49 37.06
N ALA A 35 11.92 6.49 37.89
CA ALA A 35 10.60 5.99 37.52
C ALA A 35 9.93 6.82 36.42
N LEU A 36 10.07 8.14 36.43
CA LEU A 36 9.56 9.02 35.37
C LEU A 36 10.27 8.75 34.03
N PHE A 37 11.59 8.60 34.04
CA PHE A 37 12.36 8.26 32.85
C PHE A 37 11.93 6.93 32.23
N ILE A 38 11.77 5.90 33.05
CA ILE A 38 11.35 4.57 32.58
C ILE A 38 9.95 4.64 31.95
N ASN A 39 8.99 5.32 32.59
CA ASN A 39 7.66 5.50 32.04
C ASN A 39 7.67 6.30 30.73
N GLN A 40 8.49 7.36 30.64
CA GLN A 40 8.65 8.13 29.42
C GLN A 40 9.15 7.23 28.28
N ILE A 41 10.22 6.46 28.49
CA ILE A 41 10.81 5.55 27.48
C ILE A 41 9.79 4.51 27.01
N ILE A 42 9.03 3.92 27.93
CA ILE A 42 7.97 2.95 27.61
C ILE A 42 6.90 3.60 26.73
N PHE A 43 6.44 4.80 27.09
CA PHE A 43 5.44 5.54 26.31
C PHE A 43 5.95 5.94 24.92
N MET A 44 7.26 6.22 24.77
CA MET A 44 7.87 6.49 23.46
C MET A 44 7.85 5.25 22.56
N SER A 45 8.10 4.05 23.11
CA SER A 45 8.00 2.80 22.36
C SER A 45 6.59 2.57 21.81
N TYR A 46 5.56 2.79 22.66
CA TYR A 46 4.17 2.70 22.22
C TYR A 46 3.81 3.79 21.21
N SER A 47 4.31 5.01 21.39
CA SER A 47 4.07 6.11 20.45
C SER A 47 4.68 5.84 19.08
N TRP A 48 5.86 5.20 19.01
CA TRP A 48 6.46 4.77 17.74
C TRP A 48 5.67 3.64 17.10
N HIS A 49 5.22 2.65 17.88
CA HIS A 49 4.33 1.59 17.38
C HIS A 49 3.00 2.14 16.86
N ILE A 50 2.43 3.14 17.54
CA ILE A 50 1.22 3.84 17.10
C ILE A 50 1.52 4.68 15.85
N ALA A 51 2.66 5.36 15.77
CA ALA A 51 3.06 6.12 14.60
C ALA A 51 3.31 5.22 13.39
N ASP A 52 3.90 4.03 13.57
CA ASP A 52 4.05 3.02 12.51
C ASP A 52 2.69 2.44 12.11
N TYR A 53 1.80 2.16 13.06
CA TYR A 53 0.43 1.71 12.80
C TYR A 53 -0.39 2.78 12.05
N LEU A 54 -0.28 4.05 12.44
CA LEU A 54 -0.93 5.17 11.77
C LEU A 54 -0.27 5.48 10.43
N SER A 55 1.03 5.28 10.27
CA SER A 55 1.71 5.41 8.98
C SER A 55 1.31 4.30 8.00
N PHE A 56 1.11 3.09 8.50
CA PHE A 56 0.59 1.95 7.75
C PHE A 56 -0.87 2.19 7.34
N ARG A 57 -1.68 2.75 8.23
CA ARG A 57 -3.10 3.02 7.99
C ARG A 57 -3.35 4.29 7.17
N ASN A 58 -2.55 5.34 7.36
CA ASN A 58 -2.52 6.50 6.45
C ASN A 58 -1.95 6.09 5.09
N GLY A 59 -1.03 5.12 5.01
CA GLY A 59 -0.64 4.49 3.75
C GLY A 59 -1.73 3.64 3.08
N GLY A 60 -2.86 3.39 3.78
CA GLY A 60 -4.03 2.66 3.27
C GLY A 60 -5.19 3.56 2.84
N LEU A 61 -5.11 4.87 3.06
CA LEU A 61 -6.11 5.86 2.59
C LEU A 61 -5.51 7.17 2.04
N GLU A 62 -4.19 7.37 2.11
CA GLU A 62 -3.51 8.22 1.14
C GLU A 62 -3.47 7.42 -0.17
N PHE A 63 -4.51 7.61 -0.98
CA PHE A 63 -4.38 7.53 -2.44
C PHE A 63 -3.09 8.25 -2.80
N ARG A 64 -2.01 7.48 -2.95
CA ARG A 64 -0.78 7.98 -3.49
C ARG A 64 -1.11 8.20 -4.95
N GLU A 65 -1.57 9.41 -5.28
CA GLU A 65 -1.57 9.97 -6.62
C GLU A 65 -0.15 9.79 -7.17
N LEU A 66 0.08 8.65 -7.81
CA LEU A 66 1.23 8.48 -8.65
C LEU A 66 0.94 9.34 -9.86
N LYS A 67 1.37 10.62 -9.81
CA LYS A 67 1.48 11.48 -10.98
C LYS A 67 2.39 10.77 -11.97
N ILE A 68 1.79 10.11 -12.96
CA ILE A 68 2.49 9.74 -14.17
C ILE A 68 2.48 11.02 -15.01
N GLU A 69 3.59 11.74 -15.04
CA GLU A 69 3.80 12.79 -16.06
C GLU A 69 3.79 12.10 -17.43
N ARG A 70 2.69 12.22 -18.17
CA ARG A 70 2.72 12.12 -19.63
C ARG A 70 2.64 13.53 -20.20
N ILE A 71 3.73 13.94 -20.85
CA ILE A 71 3.88 15.17 -21.63
C ILE A 71 3.47 14.84 -23.08
N PRO A 72 2.84 15.74 -23.85
CA PRO A 72 1.48 16.29 -23.75
C PRO A 72 0.57 15.71 -24.86
N ASN A 73 -0.74 15.98 -24.74
CA ASN A 73 -1.77 15.71 -25.73
C ASN A 73 -1.59 16.58 -26.98
N ASP A 74 -1.64 15.99 -28.17
CA ASP A 74 -2.00 16.68 -29.42
C ASP A 74 -3.19 15.93 -30.05
N ILE A 75 -4.39 16.12 -29.48
CA ILE A 75 -5.67 15.87 -30.16
C ILE A 75 -6.59 17.02 -29.76
N ASP A 76 -6.74 17.99 -30.66
CA ASP A 76 -7.74 19.05 -30.56
C ASP A 76 -9.13 18.45 -30.74
N TYR A 77 -9.93 18.47 -29.68
CA TYR A 77 -11.38 18.34 -29.75
C TYR A 77 -11.98 19.63 -29.19
N GLU A 78 -12.36 20.53 -30.10
CA GLU A 78 -13.25 21.64 -29.77
C GLU A 78 -14.63 21.07 -29.43
N SER A 79 -15.00 21.14 -28.16
CA SER A 79 -16.39 21.05 -27.73
C SER A 79 -16.53 21.81 -26.42
N ASP A 80 -17.16 22.97 -26.50
CA ASP A 80 -17.56 23.80 -25.36
C ASP A 80 -18.44 22.98 -24.41
N ASN A 81 -17.89 22.58 -23.26
CA ASN A 81 -18.59 22.39 -21.98
C ASN A 81 -17.56 22.19 -20.86
N GLU A 82 -17.61 23.07 -19.87
CA GLU A 82 -16.85 22.96 -18.62
C GLU A 82 -17.36 21.77 -17.79
N GLU A 83 -16.44 21.11 -17.07
CA GLU A 83 -16.65 19.99 -16.12
C GLU A 83 -16.87 18.58 -16.72
N ASP A 84 -15.77 17.82 -16.95
CA ASP A 84 -15.60 16.44 -16.46
C ASP A 84 -14.19 15.95 -16.80
N SER A 85 -13.27 16.00 -15.84
CA SER A 85 -11.93 15.43 -15.98
C SER A 85 -12.03 13.91 -16.02
N THR A 86 -11.92 13.32 -17.21
CA THR A 86 -11.84 11.86 -17.38
C THR A 86 -10.53 11.33 -16.76
N GLU A 87 -10.54 11.09 -15.44
CA GLU A 87 -9.44 10.54 -14.67
C GLU A 87 -9.33 9.03 -14.92
N PHE A 88 -8.27 8.59 -15.60
CA PHE A 88 -8.00 7.17 -15.84
C PHE A 88 -7.20 6.58 -14.66
N TYR A 89 -7.90 5.95 -13.71
CA TYR A 89 -7.30 5.36 -12.52
C TYR A 89 -6.74 3.95 -12.79
N LYS A 90 -5.43 3.75 -12.59
CA LYS A 90 -4.84 2.39 -12.57
C LYS A 90 -5.32 1.67 -11.30
N SER A 91 -6.08 0.58 -11.48
CA SER A 91 -6.85 -0.02 -10.39
C SER A 91 -5.97 -0.64 -9.30
N THR A 92 -6.14 -0.17 -8.07
CA THR A 92 -5.51 -0.72 -6.85
C THR A 92 -6.06 -2.11 -6.47
N GLY A 93 -7.11 -2.58 -7.15
CA GLY A 93 -7.73 -3.89 -6.95
C GLY A 93 -6.83 -5.08 -7.29
N SER A 94 -5.74 -4.86 -8.01
CA SER A 94 -4.78 -5.89 -8.42
C SER A 94 -3.73 -6.25 -7.35
N LEU A 95 -3.73 -5.59 -6.19
CA LEU A 95 -2.71 -5.76 -5.15
C LEU A 95 -3.20 -6.60 -3.96
N CYS A 96 -2.29 -7.37 -3.36
CA CYS A 96 -2.57 -8.08 -2.11
C CYS A 96 -2.64 -7.14 -0.91
N GLY A 97 -3.77 -7.09 -0.19
CA GLY A 97 -3.94 -6.22 0.99
C GLY A 97 -3.09 -6.58 2.23
N VAL A 98 -2.20 -7.58 2.14
CA VAL A 98 -1.26 -7.96 3.23
C VAL A 98 0.17 -7.55 2.88
N CYS A 99 0.65 -7.94 1.70
CA CYS A 99 2.04 -7.69 1.27
C CYS A 99 2.18 -6.62 0.19
N TYR A 100 1.07 -6.08 -0.31
CA TYR A 100 0.98 -5.01 -1.32
C TYR A 100 1.70 -5.31 -2.64
N ARG A 101 1.91 -6.60 -2.95
CA ARG A 101 2.43 -7.04 -4.25
C ARG A 101 1.25 -7.33 -5.19
N SER A 102 1.45 -7.05 -6.49
CA SER A 102 0.49 -7.39 -7.53
C SER A 102 0.22 -8.89 -7.55
N TYR A 103 -1.05 -9.24 -7.65
CA TYR A 103 -1.47 -10.60 -7.93
C TYR A 103 -0.99 -11.00 -9.32
N CYS A 104 -0.71 -12.29 -9.48
CA CYS A 104 -0.21 -12.83 -10.74
C CYS A 104 -0.55 -14.31 -10.79
N GLU A 105 -1.04 -14.78 -11.94
CA GLU A 105 -1.34 -16.19 -12.13
C GLU A 105 -0.09 -17.03 -12.37
N SER A 106 0.87 -16.52 -13.15
CA SER A 106 2.10 -17.25 -13.49
C SER A 106 3.03 -17.45 -12.30
N ILE A 107 2.92 -16.62 -11.26
CA ILE A 107 3.68 -16.73 -10.02
C ILE A 107 2.79 -17.31 -8.92
N GLU A 108 2.96 -18.59 -8.61
CA GLU A 108 2.12 -19.32 -7.63
C GLU A 108 2.02 -18.58 -6.28
N MET A 109 3.13 -18.06 -5.76
CA MET A 109 3.16 -17.30 -4.50
C MET A 109 2.30 -16.02 -4.52
N ARG A 110 2.08 -15.45 -5.70
CA ARG A 110 1.26 -14.26 -5.93
C ARG A 110 -0.15 -14.59 -6.41
N THR A 111 -0.52 -15.86 -6.53
CA THR A 111 -1.88 -16.25 -6.92
C THR A 111 -2.88 -15.82 -5.83
N PRO A 112 -3.95 -15.08 -6.18
CA PRO A 112 -4.98 -14.67 -5.25
C PRO A 112 -5.82 -15.88 -4.80
N ARG A 113 -5.92 -16.09 -3.49
CA ARG A 113 -6.66 -17.18 -2.84
C ARG A 113 -7.79 -16.60 -1.98
N ILE A 114 -8.99 -17.14 -2.13
CA ILE A 114 -10.19 -16.70 -1.40
C ILE A 114 -10.31 -17.47 -0.09
N LEU A 115 -10.58 -16.77 1.01
CA LEU A 115 -10.91 -17.37 2.31
C LEU A 115 -12.40 -17.74 2.38
N ASN A 116 -12.71 -19.02 2.25
CA ASN A 116 -14.08 -19.55 2.07
C ASN A 116 -15.11 -19.09 3.12
N LYS A 117 -14.69 -18.70 4.33
CA LYS A 117 -15.62 -18.28 5.39
C LYS A 117 -16.04 -16.80 5.28
N CYS A 118 -15.27 -15.96 4.60
CA CYS A 118 -15.53 -14.51 4.53
C CYS A 118 -15.38 -13.88 3.14
N GLY A 119 -14.94 -14.62 2.12
CA GLY A 119 -14.81 -14.12 0.75
C GLY A 119 -13.61 -13.18 0.50
N HIS A 120 -12.86 -12.81 1.54
CA HIS A 120 -11.67 -11.96 1.35
C HIS A 120 -10.55 -12.72 0.64
N THR A 121 -9.77 -11.99 -0.15
CA THR A 121 -8.68 -12.54 -0.96
C THR A 121 -7.31 -12.15 -0.39
N THR A 122 -6.38 -13.10 -0.37
CA THR A 122 -4.95 -12.89 -0.02
C THR A 122 -4.09 -13.65 -1.01
N CYS A 123 -2.83 -13.27 -1.24
CA CYS A 123 -1.97 -14.11 -2.08
C CYS A 123 -1.63 -15.43 -1.37
N GLN A 124 -1.29 -16.46 -2.15
CA GLN A 124 -0.96 -17.79 -1.64
C GLN A 124 0.17 -17.76 -0.61
N GLN A 125 1.20 -16.93 -0.83
CA GLN A 125 2.30 -16.79 0.13
C GLN A 125 1.80 -16.28 1.49
N CYS A 126 1.03 -15.19 1.51
CA CYS A 126 0.50 -14.62 2.75
C CYS A 126 -0.45 -15.59 3.47
N ALA A 127 -1.33 -16.26 2.72
CA ALA A 127 -2.19 -17.31 3.30
C ALA A 127 -1.36 -18.44 3.93
N GLY A 128 -0.23 -18.82 3.31
CA GLY A 128 0.68 -19.83 3.84
C GLY A 128 1.45 -19.39 5.08
N GLU A 129 1.89 -18.15 5.13
CA GLU A 129 2.54 -17.58 6.33
C GLU A 129 1.56 -17.55 7.50
N ILE A 130 0.32 -17.09 7.29
CA ILE A 130 -0.71 -17.08 8.33
C ILE A 130 -1.04 -18.51 8.79
N LEU A 131 -1.18 -19.46 7.86
CA LEU A 131 -1.44 -20.85 8.19
C LEU A 131 -0.30 -21.46 9.03
N LYS A 132 0.96 -21.20 8.65
CA LYS A 132 2.14 -21.65 9.42
C LYS A 132 2.13 -21.08 10.84
N SER A 133 1.85 -19.80 11.01
CA SER A 133 1.75 -19.15 12.33
C SER A 133 0.63 -19.73 13.19
N SER A 134 -0.42 -20.28 12.58
CA SER A 134 -1.55 -20.92 13.27
C SER A 134 -1.34 -22.41 13.61
N LYS A 135 -0.10 -22.92 13.55
CA LYS A 135 0.21 -24.36 13.66
C LYS A 135 -0.54 -25.22 12.63
N ARG A 136 -0.83 -24.66 11.45
CA ARG A 136 -1.55 -25.32 10.33
C ARG A 136 -2.98 -25.77 10.65
N LEU A 137 -3.67 -25.11 11.56
CA LEU A 137 -5.05 -25.46 11.94
C LEU A 137 -6.10 -24.59 11.24
N SER A 138 -5.83 -23.29 11.11
CA SER A 138 -6.80 -22.36 10.53
C SER A 138 -6.18 -21.03 10.16
N ILE A 139 -6.60 -20.48 9.03
CA ILE A 139 -6.25 -19.12 8.63
C ILE A 139 -7.24 -18.16 9.26
N GLN A 140 -6.76 -17.25 10.10
CA GLN A 140 -7.54 -16.10 10.54
C GLN A 140 -7.45 -15.01 9.48
N CYS A 141 -8.59 -14.56 8.96
CA CYS A 141 -8.61 -13.50 7.95
C CYS A 141 -7.99 -12.20 8.52
N PRO A 142 -7.00 -11.59 7.84
CA PRO A 142 -6.36 -10.37 8.33
C PRO A 142 -7.29 -9.13 8.28
N PHE A 143 -8.34 -9.18 7.45
CA PHE A 143 -9.24 -8.04 7.24
C PHE A 143 -10.45 -8.06 8.18
N CYS A 144 -11.11 -9.22 8.32
CA CYS A 144 -12.35 -9.36 9.11
C CYS A 144 -12.25 -10.34 10.28
N ARG A 145 -11.07 -10.90 10.55
CA ARG A 145 -10.77 -11.81 11.68
C ARG A 145 -11.54 -13.14 11.71
N LYS A 146 -12.39 -13.43 10.73
CA LYS A 146 -13.10 -14.73 10.61
C LYS A 146 -12.10 -15.85 10.30
N LYS A 147 -12.25 -17.00 10.97
CA LYS A 147 -11.35 -18.15 10.84
C LYS A 147 -11.82 -19.12 9.76
N THR A 148 -10.94 -19.50 8.86
CA THR A 148 -11.13 -20.53 7.83
C THR A 148 -10.27 -21.74 8.21
N ARG A 149 -10.89 -22.88 8.51
CA ARG A 149 -10.17 -24.15 8.73
C ARG A 149 -9.76 -24.74 7.40
N VAL A 150 -8.47 -25.03 7.24
CA VAL A 150 -7.87 -25.54 6.01
C VAL A 150 -6.52 -26.17 6.31
N ASP A 151 -6.26 -27.36 5.76
CA ASP A 151 -5.02 -28.11 6.02
C ASP A 151 -3.84 -27.62 5.17
N SER A 152 -4.14 -27.10 3.98
CA SER A 152 -3.15 -26.56 3.03
C SER A 152 -3.74 -25.42 2.22
N VAL A 153 -2.94 -24.38 2.00
CA VAL A 153 -3.31 -23.18 1.22
C VAL A 153 -3.76 -23.54 -0.19
N ASN A 154 -3.23 -24.62 -0.77
CA ASN A 154 -3.55 -25.05 -2.13
C ASN A 154 -5.03 -25.49 -2.25
N ARG A 155 -5.69 -25.83 -1.13
CA ARG A 155 -7.13 -26.15 -1.08
C ARG A 155 -8.01 -24.90 -1.08
N LEU A 156 -7.45 -23.71 -0.90
CA LEU A 156 -8.20 -22.47 -1.06
C LEU A 156 -8.44 -22.20 -2.56
N PRO A 157 -9.68 -21.84 -2.95
CA PRO A 157 -10.00 -21.53 -4.33
C PRO A 157 -9.21 -20.31 -4.80
N LYS A 158 -8.74 -20.38 -6.05
CA LYS A 158 -8.18 -19.20 -6.73
C LYS A 158 -9.29 -18.20 -7.01
N ASN A 159 -8.97 -16.91 -6.99
CA ASN A 159 -9.88 -15.86 -7.46
C ASN A 159 -9.71 -15.66 -8.97
N TYR A 160 -10.34 -16.51 -9.78
CA TYR A 160 -10.24 -16.46 -11.23
C TYR A 160 -10.81 -15.16 -11.82
N GLY A 161 -11.93 -14.65 -11.29
CA GLY A 161 -12.49 -13.38 -11.76
C GLY A 161 -11.53 -12.20 -11.56
N LEU A 162 -10.80 -12.16 -10.44
CA LEU A 162 -9.77 -11.14 -10.24
C LEU A 162 -8.59 -11.31 -11.21
N LEU A 163 -8.18 -12.55 -11.48
CA LEU A 163 -7.10 -12.82 -12.44
C LEU A 163 -7.47 -12.43 -13.87
N GLU A 164 -8.72 -12.66 -14.27
CA GLU A 164 -9.27 -12.27 -15.57
C GLU A 164 -9.24 -10.75 -15.73
N VAL A 165 -9.74 -10.01 -14.74
CA VAL A 165 -9.70 -8.54 -14.75
C VAL A 165 -8.27 -8.01 -14.83
N ILE A 166 -7.31 -8.61 -14.11
CA ILE A 166 -5.90 -8.20 -14.20
C ILE A 166 -5.36 -8.42 -15.61
N ASN A 167 -5.64 -9.57 -16.21
CA ASN A 167 -5.18 -9.91 -17.55
C ASN A 167 -5.79 -9.00 -18.62
N ASP A 168 -7.07 -8.64 -18.48
CA ASP A 168 -7.72 -7.71 -19.40
C ASP A 168 -7.14 -6.30 -19.31
N ILE A 169 -6.80 -5.85 -18.10
CA ILE A 169 -6.09 -4.58 -17.89
C ILE A 169 -4.69 -4.63 -18.54
N GLU A 170 -3.95 -5.74 -18.39
CA GLU A 170 -2.63 -5.91 -19.02
C GLU A 170 -2.73 -5.83 -20.56
N ARG A 171 -3.74 -6.46 -21.16
CA ARG A 171 -4.00 -6.37 -22.61
C ARG A 171 -4.37 -4.96 -23.07
N LEU A 172 -5.17 -4.25 -22.29
CA LEU A 172 -5.54 -2.86 -22.58
C LEU A 172 -4.32 -1.94 -22.50
N ASP A 173 -3.45 -2.14 -21.51
CA ASP A 173 -2.18 -1.41 -21.40
C ASP A 173 -1.29 -1.68 -22.64
N GLU A 174 -1.18 -2.94 -23.08
CA GLU A 174 -0.42 -3.31 -24.29
C GLU A 174 -0.99 -2.68 -25.57
N PHE A 175 -2.31 -2.71 -25.74
CA PHE A 175 -2.99 -2.09 -26.87
C PHE A 175 -2.77 -0.57 -26.88
N TYR A 176 -2.94 0.09 -25.73
CA TYR A 176 -2.73 1.52 -25.59
C TYR A 176 -1.29 1.90 -25.97
N GLU A 177 -0.29 1.20 -25.41
CA GLU A 177 1.13 1.47 -25.72
C GLU A 177 1.46 1.25 -27.19
N SER A 178 0.82 0.28 -27.84
CA SER A 178 1.00 0.02 -29.28
C SER A 178 0.41 1.16 -30.12
N SER A 179 -0.82 1.60 -29.80
CA SER A 179 -1.47 2.72 -30.49
C SER A 179 -0.69 4.03 -30.36
N VAL A 180 -0.12 4.30 -29.18
CA VAL A 180 0.72 5.49 -28.94
C VAL A 180 1.99 5.45 -29.79
N ARG A 181 2.64 4.28 -29.92
CA ARG A 181 3.83 4.13 -30.76
C ARG A 181 3.52 4.36 -32.23
N GLU A 182 2.44 3.79 -32.75
CA GLU A 182 2.00 3.98 -34.14
C GLU A 182 1.70 5.46 -34.46
N ASN A 183 1.03 6.16 -33.54
CA ASN A 183 0.74 7.59 -33.69
C ASN A 183 2.02 8.44 -33.70
N LEU A 184 2.96 8.17 -32.78
CA LEU A 184 4.27 8.87 -32.74
C LEU A 184 5.10 8.64 -34.00
N GLU A 185 5.07 7.43 -34.56
CA GLU A 185 5.77 7.12 -35.81
C GLU A 185 5.16 7.85 -37.00
N SER A 186 3.83 7.91 -37.07
CA SER A 186 3.10 8.62 -38.13
C SER A 186 3.42 10.12 -38.12
N GLN A 187 3.35 10.77 -36.95
CA GLN A 187 3.74 12.19 -36.79
C GLN A 187 5.21 12.46 -37.13
N ARG A 188 6.13 11.51 -36.87
CA ARG A 188 7.55 11.64 -37.23
C ARG A 188 7.77 11.55 -38.75
N ARG A 189 6.96 10.74 -39.45
CA ARG A 189 7.02 10.63 -40.92
C ARG A 189 6.50 11.92 -41.58
N GLU A 190 5.38 12.45 -41.10
CA GLU A 190 4.82 13.71 -41.61
C GLU A 190 5.79 14.88 -41.48
N ARG A 191 6.42 15.06 -40.29
CA ARG A 191 7.45 16.08 -40.07
C ARG A 191 8.69 15.92 -40.96
N ARG A 192 9.00 14.70 -41.41
CA ARG A 192 10.13 14.45 -42.32
C ARG A 192 9.78 14.77 -43.77
N ASN A 193 8.51 14.67 -44.13
CA ASN A 193 8.01 14.93 -45.48
C ASN A 193 7.61 16.41 -45.70
N SER A 194 7.60 17.22 -44.63
CA SER A 194 7.29 18.65 -44.67
C SER A 194 8.51 19.57 -44.88
N PHE A 195 9.69 19.02 -45.20
CA PHE A 195 10.93 19.74 -45.54
C PHE A 195 11.40 19.41 -46.96
#